data_AF-A0A5C4J5G9-F1
#
_entry.id   AF-A0A5C4J5G9-F1
#
_cell.length_a   1.000
_cell.length_b   1.000
_cell.length_c   1.000
_cell.angle_alpha   90.00
_cell.angle_beta   90.00
_cell.angle_gamma   90.00
#
_symmetry.space_group_name_H-M   'P 1'
#
loop_
_entity.id
_entity.type
_entity.pdbx_description
1 polymer ?
#
loop_
_entity_poly.entity_id
_entity_poly.type
_entity_poly.pdbx_seq_one_letter_code
_entity_poly.pdbx_strand_id
1 'polypeptide(L)'
;MSGHPTAPHLEVLALLADEETLTTAQLADLMTQMRTTPQRRGAPRPIGPPDLMHRMAEQLLWRLAAQNLINAQSGRSWRITDTGRALAVSRAATVQGALSS
;
A
#
# COMPACT_ATOMS: atom_id res chain seq x y z
N MET A 1 -4.14 5.94 20.22
CA MET A 1 -3.53 4.71 19.69
C MET A 1 -2.67 5.07 18.48
N SER A 2 -1.40 5.39 18.69
CA SER A 2 -0.46 5.77 17.64
C SER A 2 0.15 4.53 16.99
N GLY A 3 -0.58 3.93 16.05
CA GLY A 3 -0.02 2.88 15.19
C GLY A 3 0.91 3.53 14.17
N HIS A 4 2.22 3.34 14.29
CA HIS A 4 3.14 3.79 13.25
C HIS A 4 2.84 3.04 11.92
N PRO A 5 2.78 3.73 10.77
CA PRO A 5 2.55 3.09 9.49
C PRO A 5 3.71 2.12 9.18
N THR A 6 3.37 0.84 9.02
CA THR A 6 4.33 -0.21 8.63
C THR A 6 4.79 -0.02 7.18
N ALA A 7 5.90 -0.66 6.77
CA ALA A 7 6.41 -0.56 5.40
C ALA A 7 5.34 -0.82 4.30
N PRO A 8 4.45 -1.83 4.42
CA PRO A 8 3.34 -2.01 3.49
C PRO A 8 2.36 -0.83 3.40
N HIS A 9 2.09 -0.13 4.50
CA HIS A 9 1.21 1.04 4.47
C HIS A 9 1.83 2.16 3.63
N LEU A 10 3.15 2.32 3.72
CA LEU A 10 3.88 3.38 3.04
C LEU A 10 4.04 3.11 1.54
N GLU A 11 4.26 1.86 1.13
CA GLU A 11 4.28 1.47 -0.28
C GLU A 11 2.94 1.74 -0.96
N VAL A 12 1.83 1.43 -0.27
CA VAL A 12 0.49 1.72 -0.79
C VAL A 12 0.24 3.22 -0.88
N LEU A 13 0.71 4.01 0.09
CA LEU A 13 0.61 5.47 0.03
C LEU A 13 1.48 6.06 -1.09
N ALA A 14 2.66 5.51 -1.37
CA ALA A 14 3.50 5.93 -2.49
C ALA A 14 2.84 5.63 -3.84
N LEU A 15 2.27 4.43 -4.00
CA LEU A 15 1.51 4.04 -5.18
C LEU A 15 0.29 4.95 -5.40
N LEU A 16 -0.46 5.22 -4.35
CA LEU A 16 -1.61 6.13 -4.38
C LEU A 16 -1.21 7.59 -4.64
N ALA A 17 0.01 7.98 -4.29
CA ALA A 17 0.54 9.32 -4.59
C ALA A 17 0.85 9.49 -6.08
N ASP A 18 1.23 8.41 -6.76
CA ASP A 18 1.59 8.38 -8.19
C ASP A 18 0.35 8.22 -9.09
N GLU A 19 -0.52 7.26 -8.78
CA GLU A 19 -1.71 6.93 -9.60
C GLU A 19 -2.94 7.82 -9.30
N GLU A 20 -2.88 8.63 -8.24
CA GLU A 20 -3.95 9.43 -7.62
C GLU A 20 -5.19 8.67 -7.13
N THR A 21 -5.54 7.57 -7.77
CA THR A 21 -6.68 6.71 -7.47
C THR A 21 -6.30 5.23 -7.55
N LEU A 22 -6.83 4.43 -6.64
CA LEU A 22 -6.56 3.00 -6.57
C LEU A 22 -7.82 2.22 -6.24
N THR A 23 -8.07 1.11 -6.94
CA THR A 23 -9.13 0.17 -6.56
C THR A 23 -8.61 -0.93 -5.64
N THR A 24 -9.49 -1.52 -4.83
CA THR A 24 -9.13 -2.67 -3.99
C THR A 24 -8.58 -3.84 -4.81
N ALA A 25 -9.08 -4.05 -6.04
CA ALA A 25 -8.61 -5.11 -6.94
C ALA A 25 -7.16 -4.85 -7.41
N GLN A 26 -6.86 -3.64 -7.87
CA GLN A 26 -5.49 -3.27 -8.26
C GLN A 26 -4.50 -3.42 -7.10
N LEU A 27 -4.91 -3.04 -5.89
CA LEU A 27 -4.08 -3.24 -4.70
C LEU A 27 -3.84 -4.73 -4.42
N ALA A 28 -4.87 -5.56 -4.51
CA ALA A 28 -4.76 -7.00 -4.30
C ALA A 28 -3.84 -7.66 -5.33
N ASP A 29 -3.91 -7.22 -6.59
CA ASP A 29 -3.03 -7.70 -7.66
C ASP A 29 -1.58 -7.29 -7.41
N LEU A 30 -1.32 -6.05 -6.99
CA LEU A 30 0.03 -5.59 -6.64
C LEU A 30 0.60 -6.33 -5.43
N MET A 31 -0.20 -6.55 -4.37
CA MET A 31 0.21 -7.35 -3.22
C MET A 31 0.55 -8.79 -3.62
N THR A 32 -0.20 -9.36 -4.57
CA THR A 32 0.07 -10.67 -5.14
C THR A 32 1.40 -10.68 -5.90
N GLN A 33 1.62 -9.69 -6.76
CA GLN A 33 2.84 -9.53 -7.55
C GLN A 33 4.08 -9.36 -6.67
N MET A 34 4.01 -8.49 -5.65
CA MET A 34 5.11 -8.28 -4.68
C MET A 34 5.45 -9.55 -3.91
N ARG A 35 4.46 -10.38 -3.58
CA ARG A 35 4.70 -11.72 -2.98
C ARG A 35 5.34 -12.71 -3.95
N THR A 36 5.11 -12.57 -5.24
CA THR A 36 5.70 -13.44 -6.28
C THR A 36 7.10 -13.01 -6.73
N THR A 37 7.59 -11.84 -6.30
CA THR A 37 8.99 -11.44 -6.51
C THR A 37 9.89 -12.52 -5.91
N PRO A 38 10.75 -13.19 -6.71
CA PRO A 38 11.37 -14.45 -6.30
C PRO A 38 12.49 -14.21 -5.28
N GLN A 39 12.14 -14.07 -3.99
CA GLN A 39 13.07 -14.41 -2.93
C GLN A 39 13.12 -15.94 -2.84
N ARG A 40 14.25 -16.50 -3.30
CA ARG A 40 14.62 -17.93 -3.38
C ARG A 40 13.95 -18.75 -4.51
N ARG A 41 14.81 -19.34 -5.35
CA ARG A 41 14.53 -20.61 -6.05
C ARG A 41 13.94 -21.60 -5.04
N GLY A 42 12.66 -21.94 -5.20
CA GLY A 42 11.95 -22.92 -4.36
C GLY A 42 10.84 -22.36 -3.47
N ALA A 43 10.58 -21.05 -3.46
CA ALA A 43 9.41 -20.52 -2.75
C ALA A 43 8.11 -20.98 -3.45
N PRO A 44 7.14 -21.56 -2.71
CA PRO A 44 5.89 -22.04 -3.31
C PRO A 44 5.15 -20.87 -3.95
N ARG A 45 4.55 -21.09 -5.13
CA ARG A 45 3.59 -20.14 -5.72
C ARG A 45 2.59 -19.75 -4.63
N PRO A 46 2.31 -18.46 -4.41
CA PRO A 46 1.27 -18.07 -3.47
C PRO A 46 -0.08 -18.47 -4.08
N ILE A 47 -0.51 -19.69 -3.82
CA ILE A 47 -1.89 -20.13 -4.02
C ILE A 47 -2.58 -19.95 -2.67
N GLY A 48 -2.80 -18.69 -2.30
CA GLY A 48 -3.91 -18.36 -1.39
C GLY A 48 -5.16 -18.19 -2.26
N PRO A 49 -6.38 -18.45 -1.76
CA PRO A 49 -7.58 -18.14 -2.51
C PRO A 49 -7.51 -16.65 -2.94
N PRO A 50 -7.89 -16.30 -4.19
CA PRO A 50 -7.84 -14.92 -4.68
C PRO A 50 -8.51 -13.92 -3.72
N ASP A 51 -9.50 -14.38 -2.96
CA ASP A 51 -10.21 -13.63 -1.92
C ASP A 51 -9.34 -13.23 -0.72
N LEU A 52 -8.21 -13.90 -0.46
CA LEU A 52 -7.35 -13.59 0.68
C LEU A 52 -6.61 -12.27 0.46
N MET A 53 -6.00 -12.08 -0.72
CA MET A 53 -5.30 -10.83 -1.04
C MET A 53 -6.30 -9.68 -1.17
N HIS A 54 -7.48 -9.95 -1.73
CA HIS A 54 -8.55 -8.97 -1.76
C HIS A 54 -8.94 -8.51 -0.34
N ARG A 55 -9.19 -9.44 0.58
CA ARG A 55 -9.50 -9.12 1.98
C ARG A 55 -8.38 -8.38 2.70
N MET A 56 -7.13 -8.75 2.45
CA MET A 56 -5.97 -8.06 3.03
C MET A 56 -5.84 -6.63 2.50
N ALA A 57 -6.00 -6.44 1.19
CA ALA A 57 -6.01 -5.12 0.55
C ALA A 57 -7.15 -4.25 1.11
N GLU A 58 -8.34 -4.81 1.26
CA GLU A 58 -9.50 -4.14 1.82
C GLU A 58 -9.27 -3.70 3.26
N GLN A 59 -8.73 -4.58 4.11
CA GLN A 59 -8.38 -4.24 5.49
C GLN A 59 -7.30 -3.14 5.56
N LEU A 60 -6.32 -3.17 4.65
CA LEU A 60 -5.27 -2.17 4.60
C LEU A 60 -5.83 -0.79 4.23
N LEU A 61 -6.68 -0.72 3.21
CA LEU A 61 -7.36 0.51 2.78
C LEU A 61 -8.25 1.05 3.90
N TRP A 62 -9.01 0.20 4.59
CA TRP A 62 -9.80 0.61 5.75
C TRP A 62 -8.96 1.23 6.87
N ARG A 63 -7.79 0.68 7.17
CA ARG A 63 -6.88 1.25 8.18
C ARG A 63 -6.29 2.58 7.76
N LEU A 64 -5.96 2.75 6.49
CA LEU A 64 -5.45 4.01 5.95
C LEU A 64 -6.56 5.08 5.96
N ALA A 65 -7.79 4.70 5.65
CA ALA A 65 -8.95 5.58 5.69
C ALA A 65 -9.29 6.00 7.12
N ALA A 66 -9.24 5.07 8.09
CA ALA A 66 -9.42 5.37 9.50
C ALA A 66 -8.36 6.33 10.07
N GLN A 67 -7.19 6.42 9.42
CA GLN A 67 -6.13 7.38 9.75
C GLN A 67 -6.22 8.69 8.95
N ASN A 68 -7.28 8.87 8.17
CA ASN A 68 -7.50 10.03 7.30
C ASN A 68 -6.39 10.23 6.25
N LEU A 69 -5.73 9.14 5.83
CA LEU A 69 -4.65 9.18 4.84
C LEU A 69 -5.17 8.99 3.41
N ILE A 70 -6.31 8.30 3.27
CA ILE A 70 -7.00 8.07 1.99
C ILE A 70 -8.51 8.26 2.20
N ASN A 71 -9.22 8.58 1.13
CA ASN A 71 -10.67 8.70 1.12
C ASN A 71 -11.28 7.70 0.14
N ALA A 72 -12.38 7.07 0.54
CA ALA A 72 -13.20 6.30 -0.40
C ALA A 72 -13.86 7.25 -1.41
N GLN A 73 -13.78 6.89 -2.68
CA GLN A 73 -14.54 7.51 -3.76
C GLN A 73 -15.68 6.59 -4.21
N SER A 74 -16.63 7.14 -4.94
CA SER A 74 -17.71 6.38 -5.57
C SER A 74 -17.14 5.28 -6.47
N GLY A 75 -17.62 4.04 -6.32
CA GLY A 75 -17.23 2.92 -7.19
C GLY A 75 -16.08 2.04 -6.69
N ARG A 76 -15.83 1.98 -5.37
CA ARG A 76 -14.76 1.16 -4.74
C ARG A 76 -13.33 1.60 -5.13
N SER A 77 -13.19 2.85 -5.54
CA SER A 77 -11.90 3.51 -5.70
C SER A 77 -11.54 4.28 -4.44
N TRP A 78 -10.25 4.50 -4.25
CA TRP A 78 -9.68 5.20 -3.11
C TRP A 78 -8.75 6.28 -3.62
N ARG A 79 -8.81 7.47 -3.02
CA ARG A 79 -7.96 8.61 -3.37
C ARG A 79 -7.06 8.97 -2.20
N ILE A 80 -5.81 9.32 -2.47
CA ILE A 80 -4.91 9.83 -1.43
C ILE A 80 -5.35 11.21 -0.94
N THR A 81 -5.19 11.47 0.35
CA THR A 81 -5.33 12.82 0.93
C THR A 81 -4.00 13.57 0.90
N ASP A 82 -4.02 14.88 1.14
CA ASP A 82 -2.80 15.68 1.30
C ASP A 82 -1.93 15.19 2.47
N THR A 83 -2.56 14.74 3.56
CA THR A 83 -1.87 14.16 4.72
C THR A 83 -1.18 12.84 4.35
N GLY A 84 -1.87 11.96 3.62
CA GLY A 84 -1.29 10.72 3.10
C GLY A 84 -0.12 10.98 2.15
N ARG A 85 -0.26 11.98 1.27
CA ARG A 85 0.77 12.39 0.30
C ARG A 85 2.02 12.93 1.01
N ALA A 86 1.86 13.78 2.03
CA ALA A 86 2.97 14.29 2.83
C ALA A 86 3.75 13.16 3.55
N LEU A 87 3.06 12.12 4.03
CA LEU A 87 3.70 10.95 4.63
C LEU A 87 4.46 10.10 3.61
N ALA A 88 3.93 9.93 2.39
CA ALA A 88 4.63 9.24 1.32
C ALA A 88 5.94 9.96 0.95
N VAL A 89 5.91 11.28 0.82
CA VAL A 89 7.07 12.12 0.44
C VAL A 89 8.13 12.19 1.55
N SER A 90 7.72 12.37 2.82
CA SER A 90 8.68 12.51 3.93
C SER A 90 9.56 11.27 4.11
N ARG A 91 9.06 10.07 3.79
CA ARG A 91 9.84 8.83 3.80
C ARG A 91 10.79 8.69 2.61
N ALA A 92 10.39 9.11 1.41
CA ALA A 92 11.29 9.14 0.25
C ALA A 92 12.53 10.00 0.52
N ALA A 93 12.33 11.17 1.12
CA ALA A 93 13.41 12.06 1.55
C ALA A 93 14.28 11.44 2.65
N THR A 94 13.70 10.70 3.59
CA THR A 94 14.45 10.02 4.66
C THR A 94 15.35 8.89 4.14
N VAL A 95 14.88 8.13 3.15
CA VAL A 95 15.68 7.06 2.52
C VAL A 95 16.83 7.62 1.68
N GLN A 96 16.63 8.74 0.98
CA GLN A 96 17.70 9.41 0.22
C GLN A 96 18.76 10.07 1.13
N GLY A 97 18.36 10.62 2.28
CA GLY A 97 19.29 11.15 3.28
C GLY A 97 20.19 10.07 3.91
N ALA A 98 19.64 8.87 4.14
CA ALA A 98 20.38 7.75 4.73
C ALA A 98 21.40 7.09 3.76
N LEU A 99 21.26 7.31 2.44
CA LEU A 99 22.19 6.82 1.41
C LEU A 99 23.31 7.82 1.08
N SER A 100 23.25 9.03 1.66
CA SER A 100 24.20 10.12 1.42
C SER A 100 25.16 10.37 2.60
N SER A 101 25.17 9.48 3.60
CA SER A 101 25.99 9.59 4.82
C SER A 101 27.05 8.50 4.93
#